data_AF-F4KYP1-F1
#
_entry.id   AF-F4KYP1-F1
#
_cell.length_a   1.000
_cell.length_b   1.000
_cell.length_c   1.000
_cell.angle_alpha   90.00
_cell.angle_beta   90.00
_cell.angle_gamma   90.00
#
_symmetry.space_group_name_H-M   'P 1'
#
loop_
_entity.id
_entity.type
_entity.pdbx_description
1 polymer ?
#
loop_
_entity_poly.entity_id
_entity_poly.type
_entity_poly.pdbx_seq_one_letter_code
_entity_poly.pdbx_strand_id
1 'polypeptide(L)'
;MSPINCAEHGLSDTIQVCEHIHAELSAGHFPGEIHIDPIFWIKLCAACYGKIDFEKFKDLDFSALAERTDAELEEIEENLNASYLVVKTSYWCGECYRDIQSRS
;
A
#
# COMPACT_ATOMS: atom_id res chain seq x y z
N MET A 1 3.29 0.56 -11.16
CA MET A 1 1.85 0.79 -10.93
C MET A 1 1.24 1.40 -12.17
N SER A 2 0.06 0.93 -12.59
CA SER A 2 -0.62 1.47 -13.78
C SER A 2 -1.29 2.80 -13.44
N PRO A 3 -1.24 3.81 -14.32
CA PRO A 3 -1.93 5.08 -14.10
C PRO A 3 -3.45 4.88 -14.07
N ILE A 4 -4.16 5.74 -13.35
CA ILE A 4 -5.63 5.78 -13.37
C ILE A 4 -6.12 7.00 -14.13
N ASN A 5 -7.30 6.87 -14.74
CA ASN A 5 -8.00 8.01 -15.31
C ASN A 5 -8.85 8.68 -14.22
N CYS A 6 -8.29 9.71 -13.61
CA CYS A 6 -8.95 10.55 -12.63
C CYS A 6 -9.96 11.49 -13.31
N ALA A 7 -11.13 11.66 -12.69
CA ALA A 7 -12.14 12.60 -13.19
C ALA A 7 -11.69 14.08 -13.13
N GLU A 8 -10.81 14.44 -12.19
CA GLU A 8 -10.33 15.81 -11.98
C GLU A 8 -9.04 16.11 -12.75
N HIS A 9 -8.10 15.16 -12.76
CA HIS A 9 -6.73 15.36 -13.26
C HIS A 9 -6.44 14.62 -14.58
N GLY A 10 -7.38 13.80 -15.08
CA GLY A 10 -7.13 12.94 -16.23
C GLY A 10 -6.18 11.79 -15.89
N LEU A 11 -5.27 11.44 -16.80
CA LEU A 11 -4.32 10.35 -16.57
C LEU A 11 -3.30 10.75 -15.51
N SER A 12 -3.30 10.06 -14.37
CA SER A 12 -2.48 10.39 -13.20
C SER A 12 -1.82 9.16 -12.59
N ASP A 13 -0.78 9.39 -11.80
CA ASP A 13 -0.14 8.35 -11.00
C ASP A 13 -1.13 7.74 -10.01
N THR A 14 -0.90 6.48 -9.64
CA THR A 14 -1.69 5.79 -8.65
C THR A 14 -0.92 5.65 -7.36
N ILE A 15 -1.64 5.85 -6.26
CA ILE A 15 -1.20 5.43 -4.93
C ILE A 15 -2.12 4.31 -4.45
N GLN A 16 -1.57 3.38 -3.68
CA GLN A 16 -2.36 2.37 -3.00
C GLN A 16 -2.50 2.75 -1.52
N VAL A 17 -3.73 2.72 -1.03
CA VAL A 17 -4.09 3.13 0.34
C VAL A 17 -4.97 2.06 0.98
N CYS A 18 -5.03 1.97 2.31
CA CYS A 18 -6.08 1.16 2.96
C CYS A 18 -7.48 1.77 2.75
N GLU A 19 -8.53 0.95 2.84
CA GLU A 19 -9.91 1.40 2.65
C GLU A 19 -10.32 2.55 3.59
N HIS A 20 -9.73 2.61 4.79
CA HIS A 20 -9.99 3.70 5.75
C HIS A 20 -9.42 5.03 5.27
N ILE A 21 -8.17 5.04 4.79
CA ILE A 21 -7.58 6.25 4.19
C ILE A 21 -8.37 6.65 2.94
N HIS A 22 -8.77 5.67 2.12
CA HIS A 22 -9.64 5.94 0.97
C HIS A 22 -10.95 6.62 1.40
N ALA A 23 -11.60 6.18 2.48
CA ALA A 23 -12.82 6.78 2.98
C ALA A 23 -12.62 8.24 3.44
N GLU A 24 -11.53 8.53 4.16
CA GLU A 24 -11.17 9.90 4.58
C GLU A 24 -10.94 10.81 3.36
N LEU A 25 -10.16 10.34 2.37
CA LEU A 25 -9.88 11.09 1.14
C LEU A 25 -11.17 11.34 0.33
N SER A 26 -12.06 10.36 0.25
CA SER A 26 -13.39 10.52 -0.37
C SER A 26 -14.26 11.55 0.35
N ALA A 27 -14.08 11.74 1.65
CA ALA A 27 -14.74 12.79 2.42
C ALA A 27 -14.03 14.15 2.30
N GLY A 28 -12.91 14.23 1.55
CA GLY A 28 -12.10 15.43 1.40
C GLY A 28 -11.20 15.72 2.61
N HIS A 29 -10.97 14.73 3.47
CA HIS A 29 -10.12 14.84 4.66
C HIS A 29 -8.78 14.14 4.45
N PHE A 30 -7.70 14.78 4.91
CA PHE A 30 -6.41 14.12 4.95
C PHE A 30 -6.24 13.39 6.30
N PRO A 31 -5.86 12.09 6.30
CA PRO A 31 -5.61 11.37 7.53
C PRO A 31 -4.46 12.00 8.33
N GLY A 32 -4.63 12.13 9.65
CA GLY A 32 -3.63 12.75 10.51
C GLY A 32 -2.32 11.97 10.63
N GLU A 33 -2.37 10.64 10.62
CA GLU A 33 -1.19 9.77 10.65
C GLU A 33 -1.27 8.70 9.55
N ILE A 34 -0.18 8.58 8.78
CA ILE A 34 -0.04 7.62 7.69
C ILE A 34 1.27 6.87 7.87
N HIS A 35 1.18 5.55 7.91
CA HIS A 35 2.33 4.66 7.85
C HIS A 35 2.52 4.15 6.43
N ILE A 36 3.76 3.90 6.05
CA ILE A 36 4.09 3.35 4.74
C ILE A 36 4.57 1.92 4.95
N ASP A 37 3.93 1.02 4.23
CA ASP A 37 4.37 -0.36 4.12
C ASP A 37 5.77 -0.45 3.49
N PRO A 38 6.75 -1.11 4.12
CA PRO A 38 8.13 -1.12 3.64
C PRO A 38 8.35 -2.00 2.40
N ILE A 39 7.40 -2.89 2.05
CA ILE A 39 7.56 -3.87 0.97
C ILE A 39 6.83 -3.37 -0.29
N PHE A 40 5.54 -3.07 -0.16
CA PHE A 40 4.66 -2.69 -1.27
C PHE A 40 4.36 -1.19 -1.34
N TRP A 41 4.92 -0.38 -0.43
CA TRP A 41 4.74 1.08 -0.41
C TRP A 41 3.27 1.52 -0.29
N ILE A 42 2.44 0.66 0.29
CA ILE A 42 1.02 0.91 0.56
C ILE A 42 0.92 1.90 1.73
N LYS A 43 0.06 2.91 1.60
CA LYS A 43 -0.22 3.86 2.67
C LYS A 43 -1.32 3.31 3.58
N LEU A 44 -1.03 3.19 4.86
CA LEU A 44 -1.89 2.53 5.85
C LEU A 44 -2.14 3.48 7.04
N CYS A 45 -3.36 3.44 7.59
CA CYS A 45 -3.62 4.02 8.90
C CYS A 45 -2.98 3.15 10.00
N ALA A 46 -2.78 3.69 11.21
CA ALA A 46 -2.15 2.96 12.32
C ALA A 46 -2.80 1.60 12.61
N ALA A 47 -4.14 1.54 12.57
CA ALA A 47 -4.89 0.30 12.81
C ALA A 47 -4.69 -0.75 11.70
N CYS A 48 -4.51 -0.34 10.45
CA CYS A 48 -4.20 -1.28 9.36
C CYS A 48 -2.73 -1.70 9.39
N TYR A 49 -1.82 -0.77 9.67
CA TYR A 49 -0.39 -1.05 9.78
C TYR A 49 -0.12 -2.09 10.88
N GLY A 50 -0.75 -1.94 12.05
CA GLY A 50 -0.59 -2.88 13.17
C GLY A 50 -1.22 -4.27 12.96
N LYS A 51 -1.95 -4.51 11.87
CA LYS A 51 -2.47 -5.85 11.53
C LYS A 51 -1.48 -6.69 10.72
N ILE A 52 -0.50 -6.04 10.08
CA ILE A 52 0.47 -6.71 9.23
C ILE A 52 1.64 -7.17 10.11
N ASP A 53 1.96 -8.45 10.01
CA ASP A 53 3.08 -9.05 10.75
C ASP A 53 4.39 -8.88 9.96
N PHE A 54 5.01 -7.71 10.11
CA PHE A 54 6.27 -7.39 9.42
C PHE A 54 7.47 -8.22 9.89
N GLU A 55 7.42 -8.81 11.08
CA GLU A 55 8.50 -9.63 11.60
C GLU A 55 8.76 -10.88 10.74
N LYS A 56 7.72 -11.38 10.04
CA LYS A 56 7.85 -12.49 9.09
C LYS A 56 8.73 -12.17 7.90
N PHE A 57 8.94 -10.89 7.60
CA PHE A 57 9.65 -10.44 6.41
C PHE A 57 10.97 -9.72 6.71
N LYS A 58 11.35 -9.56 7.98
CA LYS A 58 12.56 -8.80 8.34
C LYS A 58 13.85 -9.45 7.82
N ASP A 59 13.85 -10.77 7.67
CA ASP A 59 14.99 -11.57 7.25
C ASP A 59 14.97 -11.87 5.74
N LEU A 60 13.97 -11.32 5.01
CA LEU A 60 13.89 -11.45 3.56
C LEU A 60 14.92 -10.52 2.90
N ASP A 61 16.04 -11.12 2.50
CA ASP A 61 17.02 -10.46 1.65
C ASP A 61 16.58 -10.51 0.18
N PHE A 62 16.09 -9.39 -0.33
CA PHE A 62 15.68 -9.24 -1.72
C PHE A 62 16.80 -9.50 -2.73
N SER A 63 18.07 -9.30 -2.33
CA SER A 63 19.23 -9.56 -3.20
C SER A 63 19.51 -11.06 -3.37
N ALA A 64 19.14 -11.87 -2.37
CA ALA A 64 19.29 -13.31 -2.39
C ALA A 64 18.10 -14.05 -3.04
N LEU A 65 17.02 -13.34 -3.42
CA LEU A 65 15.85 -13.96 -4.07
C LEU A 65 16.19 -14.63 -5.39
N ALA A 66 17.19 -14.12 -6.13
CA ALA A 66 17.62 -14.69 -7.40
C ALA A 66 18.28 -16.07 -7.26
N GLU A 67 18.70 -16.44 -6.04
CA GLU A 67 19.35 -17.72 -5.74
C GLU A 67 18.37 -18.76 -5.20
N ARG A 68 17.11 -18.37 -4.95
CA ARG A 68 16.05 -19.24 -4.44
C ARG A 68 15.48 -20.13 -5.54
N THR A 69 14.99 -21.29 -5.14
CA THR A 69 14.21 -22.18 -6.00
C THR A 69 12.79 -21.66 -6.20
N ASP A 70 12.11 -22.10 -7.27
CA ASP A 70 10.71 -21.72 -7.54
C ASP A 70 9.78 -22.06 -6.36
N ALA A 71 9.98 -23.20 -5.70
CA ALA A 71 9.18 -23.61 -4.55
C ALA A 71 9.36 -22.68 -3.33
N GLU A 72 10.58 -22.20 -3.08
CA GLU A 72 10.84 -21.23 -2.01
C GLU A 72 10.23 -19.85 -2.34
N LEU A 73 10.28 -19.45 -3.62
CA LEU A 73 9.65 -18.20 -4.07
C LEU A 73 8.13 -18.26 -3.93
N GLU A 74 7.52 -19.41 -4.25
CA GLU A 74 6.09 -19.64 -4.07
C GLU A 74 5.69 -19.55 -2.59
N GLU A 75 6.45 -20.16 -1.68
CA GLU A 75 6.21 -20.06 -0.23
C GLU A 75 6.32 -18.60 0.28
N ILE A 76 7.31 -17.84 -0.22
CA ILE A 76 7.47 -16.42 0.11
C ILE A 76 6.25 -15.62 -0.38
N GLU A 77 5.81 -15.87 -1.61
CA GLU A 77 4.65 -15.20 -2.19
C GLU A 77 3.36 -15.53 -1.42
N GLU A 78 3.14 -16.78 -1.04
CA GLU A 78 2.00 -17.20 -0.22
C GLU A 78 1.99 -16.50 1.14
N ASN A 79 3.15 -16.43 1.81
CA ASN A 79 3.28 -15.79 3.12
C ASN A 79 3.08 -14.27 3.04
N LEU A 80 3.60 -13.63 2.00
CA LEU A 80 3.32 -12.22 1.70
C LEU A 80 1.81 -12.05 1.50
N ASN A 81 1.21 -12.74 0.54
CA ASN A 81 -0.22 -12.62 0.24
C ASN A 81 -1.10 -12.83 1.48
N ALA A 82 -0.84 -13.86 2.28
CA ALA A 82 -1.58 -14.12 3.51
C ALA A 82 -1.50 -12.97 4.52
N SER A 83 -0.32 -12.34 4.66
CA SER A 83 -0.12 -11.23 5.60
C SER A 83 -0.76 -9.92 5.12
N TYR A 84 -0.95 -9.75 3.81
CA TYR A 84 -1.59 -8.56 3.24
C TYR A 84 -3.10 -8.71 3.02
N LEU A 85 -3.63 -9.94 2.91
CA LEU A 85 -5.07 -10.19 2.79
C LEU A 85 -5.89 -9.70 4.00
N VAL A 86 -5.25 -9.46 5.14
CA VAL A 86 -5.88 -8.91 6.35
C VAL A 86 -6.21 -7.41 6.25
N VAL A 87 -5.64 -6.72 5.25
CA VAL A 87 -5.88 -5.30 5.00
C VAL A 87 -6.50 -5.14 3.61
N LYS A 88 -7.72 -4.60 3.56
CA LYS A 88 -8.32 -4.16 2.30
C LYS A 88 -7.66 -2.88 1.82
N THR A 89 -7.20 -2.90 0.58
CA THR A 89 -6.58 -1.74 -0.07
C THR A 89 -7.40 -1.27 -1.26
N SER A 90 -7.22 -0.02 -1.64
CA SER A 90 -7.81 0.59 -2.84
C SER A 90 -6.81 1.53 -3.48
N TYR A 91 -7.03 1.84 -4.75
CA TYR A 91 -6.21 2.80 -5.49
C TYR A 91 -6.82 4.18 -5.44
N TRP A 92 -5.96 5.19 -5.41
CA TRP A 92 -6.36 6.59 -5.44
C TRP A 92 -5.48 7.39 -6.41
N CYS A 93 -6.00 8.52 -6.88
CA CYS A 93 -5.26 9.43 -7.76
C CYS A 93 -4.16 10.13 -6.96
N GLY A 94 -2.91 10.02 -7.41
CA GLY A 94 -1.77 10.64 -6.75
C GLY A 94 -1.89 12.15 -6.69
N GLU A 95 -2.42 12.80 -7.73
CA GLU A 95 -2.69 14.24 -7.72
C GLU A 95 -3.78 14.62 -6.73
N CYS A 96 -4.96 13.99 -6.75
CA CYS A 96 -6.02 14.25 -5.76
C CYS A 96 -5.51 14.09 -4.32
N TYR A 97 -4.67 13.08 -4.07
CA TYR A 97 -4.05 12.89 -2.75
C TYR A 97 -3.18 14.07 -2.34
N ARG A 98 -2.28 14.53 -3.22
CA ARG A 98 -1.39 15.67 -2.95
C ARG A 98 -2.18 16.96 -2.75
N ASP A 99 -3.26 17.14 -3.53
CA ASP A 99 -4.16 18.27 -3.41
C ASP A 99 -4.83 18.33 -2.04
N ILE A 100 -5.43 17.22 -1.59
CA ILE A 100 -6.07 17.14 -0.27
C ILE A 100 -5.02 17.33 0.85
N GLN A 101 -3.84 16.73 0.70
CA GLN A 101 -2.73 16.89 1.65
C GLN A 101 -2.30 18.35 1.81
N SER A 102 -2.21 19.10 0.71
CA SER A 102 -1.75 20.49 0.73
C SER A 102 -2.72 21.46 1.42
N ARG A 103 -3.97 21.03 1.65
CA ARG A 103 -5.05 21.82 2.24
C ARG A 103 -5.27 21.55 3.73
N SER A 104 -4.57 20.56 4.30
CA SER A 104 -4.69 20.11 5.69
C SER A 104 -3.49 20.57 6.51
#